data_AF-A0A2U1J4Q5-F1
#
_entry.id   AF-A0A2U1J4Q5-F1
#
_cell.length_a   1.000
_cell.length_b   1.000
_cell.length_c   1.000
_cell.angle_alpha   90.00
_cell.angle_beta   90.00
_cell.angle_gamma   90.00
#
_symmetry.space_group_name_H-M   'P 1'
#
loop_
_entity.id
_entity.type
_entity.pdbx_description
1 polymer ?
#
loop_
_entity_poly.entity_id
_entity_poly.type
_entity_poly.pdbx_seq_one_letter_code
_entity_poly.pdbx_strand_id
1 'polypeptide(L)'
;MSGRGRGNNTWISPSGCLQSSTFLRHPITSVAPVVFIQYLVTLSLVESIRSRPGYKDIPLNIKWPNDLYTVSPGEGVGSPPVMKKIGGLLVTSSTDRNYFNLVMGFGINVDNPMPTTSINSLINEYNKKNNKRVPNISLEEMLAIYLEKMEEFYKMFLMSGFAPFESLYYKYWLHTGQVVNLKNYDYAQVRIKGISLETGHLIAESVSGPKVVYDLHPDGNSFDFISGLIGKKQT
;
A
#
# COMPACT_ATOMS: atom_id res chain seq x y z
N MET A 1 -9.37 19.97 9.02
CA MET A 1 -8.95 18.75 9.75
C MET A 1 -7.44 18.65 9.72
N SER A 2 -6.81 18.18 10.81
CA SER A 2 -5.35 18.00 10.91
C SER A 2 -5.00 16.53 10.68
N GLY A 3 -4.97 16.09 9.41
CA GLY A 3 -4.66 14.71 9.05
C GLY A 3 -3.27 14.29 9.52
N ARG A 4 -3.16 13.09 10.10
CA ARG A 4 -1.88 12.52 10.56
C ARG A 4 -1.51 11.31 9.71
N GLY A 5 -0.27 11.30 9.24
CA GLY A 5 0.41 10.14 8.66
C GLY A 5 1.31 9.45 9.68
N ARG A 6 2.05 8.44 9.22
CA ARG A 6 3.01 7.70 10.07
C ARG A 6 4.22 8.57 10.43
N GLY A 7 4.76 8.41 11.64
CA GLY A 7 5.99 9.07 12.09
C GLY A 7 5.90 10.60 12.09
N ASN A 8 4.85 11.15 12.72
CA ASN A 8 4.55 12.59 12.82
C ASN A 8 4.35 13.35 11.49
N ASN A 9 4.32 12.66 10.35
CA ASN A 9 4.03 13.29 9.06
C ASN A 9 2.59 13.85 9.03
N THR A 10 2.41 15.01 8.43
CA THR A 10 1.07 15.59 8.18
C THR A 10 0.49 15.04 6.89
N TRP A 11 -0.77 14.63 6.90
CA TRP A 11 -1.53 14.31 5.69
C TRP A 11 -2.32 15.55 5.25
N ILE A 12 -2.03 16.05 4.05
CA ILE A 12 -2.75 17.18 3.44
C ILE A 12 -4.01 16.62 2.77
N SER A 13 -5.16 17.26 3.01
CA SER A 13 -6.47 16.75 2.59
C SER A 13 -7.25 17.81 1.80
N PRO A 14 -6.88 18.06 0.54
CA PRO A 14 -7.61 18.98 -0.31
C PRO A 14 -9.00 18.43 -0.66
N SER A 15 -9.89 19.31 -1.15
CA SER A 15 -11.19 18.89 -1.68
C SER A 15 -11.01 17.82 -2.77
N GLY A 16 -11.76 16.71 -2.68
CA GLY A 16 -11.61 15.53 -3.54
C GLY A 16 -10.72 14.42 -2.97
N CYS A 17 -10.09 14.64 -1.81
CA CYS A 17 -9.43 13.57 -1.03
C CYS A 17 -10.45 12.83 -0.17
N LEU A 18 -10.47 11.48 -0.25
CA LEU A 18 -11.24 10.65 0.67
C LEU A 18 -10.38 10.32 1.89
N GLN A 19 -10.89 10.68 3.06
CA GLN A 19 -10.33 10.29 4.35
C GLN A 19 -11.37 9.45 5.09
N SER A 20 -10.98 8.26 5.54
CA SER A 20 -11.85 7.41 6.33
C SER A 20 -11.07 6.72 7.43
N SER A 21 -11.77 6.37 8.51
CA SER A 21 -11.25 5.56 9.60
C SER A 21 -12.32 4.56 10.01
N THR A 22 -11.96 3.28 10.01
CA THR A 22 -12.85 2.19 10.42
C THR A 22 -12.26 1.49 11.63
N PHE A 23 -13.10 1.20 12.61
CA PHE A 23 -12.71 0.44 13.79
C PHE A 23 -12.88 -1.06 13.55
N LEU A 24 -11.89 -1.86 13.93
CA LEU A 24 -11.91 -3.31 13.82
C LEU A 24 -11.41 -3.95 15.11
N ARG A 25 -12.16 -4.91 15.66
CA ARG A 25 -11.69 -5.75 16.76
C ARG A 25 -11.22 -7.09 16.21
N HIS A 26 -9.96 -7.41 16.45
CA HIS A 26 -9.32 -8.62 15.98
C HIS A 26 -8.88 -9.50 17.15
N PRO A 27 -9.36 -10.76 17.28
CA PRO A 27 -8.98 -11.63 18.39
C PRO A 27 -7.47 -11.91 18.41
N ILE A 28 -6.83 -11.83 19.58
CA ILE A 28 -5.40 -12.18 19.74
C ILE A 28 -5.16 -13.66 19.45
N THR A 29 -6.16 -14.51 19.72
CA THR A 29 -6.12 -15.95 19.45
C THR A 29 -6.39 -16.32 17.98
N SER A 30 -6.58 -15.32 17.12
CA SER A 30 -6.76 -15.53 15.68
C SER A 30 -5.53 -16.21 15.08
N VAL A 31 -5.75 -17.19 14.20
CA VAL A 31 -4.68 -17.79 13.39
C VAL A 31 -4.15 -16.82 12.33
N ALA A 32 -4.89 -15.75 12.06
CA ALA A 32 -4.56 -14.73 11.07
C ALA A 32 -3.77 -13.59 11.75
N PRO A 33 -2.47 -13.40 11.49
CA PRO A 33 -1.65 -12.47 12.27
C PRO A 33 -1.99 -11.00 12.05
N VAL A 34 -2.19 -10.23 13.12
CA VAL A 34 -2.65 -8.83 13.07
C VAL A 34 -1.80 -7.91 12.17
N VAL A 35 -0.51 -8.20 12.01
CA VAL A 35 0.41 -7.45 11.13
C VAL A 35 -0.09 -7.37 9.69
N PHE A 36 -0.86 -8.36 9.22
CA PHE A 36 -1.36 -8.40 7.85
C PHE A 36 -2.58 -7.50 7.60
N ILE A 37 -3.21 -6.94 8.64
CA ILE A 37 -4.38 -6.06 8.46
C ILE A 37 -4.02 -4.83 7.61
N GLN A 38 -2.84 -4.24 7.78
CA GLN A 38 -2.40 -3.11 6.94
C GLN A 38 -2.23 -3.50 5.46
N TYR A 39 -1.83 -4.74 5.20
CA TYR A 39 -1.69 -5.29 3.85
C TYR A 39 -3.06 -5.52 3.23
N LEU A 40 -4.03 -5.99 4.01
CA LEU A 40 -5.42 -6.10 3.56
C LEU A 40 -6.03 -4.75 3.23
N VAL A 41 -5.77 -3.69 4.02
CA VAL A 41 -6.31 -2.36 3.74
C VAL A 41 -5.75 -1.81 2.41
N THR A 42 -4.43 -1.89 2.16
CA THR A 42 -3.86 -1.49 0.86
C THR A 42 -4.43 -2.33 -0.29
N LEU A 43 -4.47 -3.65 -0.10
CA LEU A 43 -4.94 -4.57 -1.13
C LEU A 43 -6.42 -4.38 -1.46
N SER A 44 -7.26 -4.13 -0.46
CA SER A 44 -8.70 -3.87 -0.64
C SER A 44 -8.95 -2.57 -1.39
N LEU A 45 -8.18 -1.52 -1.11
CA LEU A 45 -8.27 -0.25 -1.86
C LEU A 45 -7.94 -0.43 -3.34
N VAL A 46 -6.89 -1.20 -3.66
CA VAL A 46 -6.52 -1.47 -5.06
C VAL A 46 -7.53 -2.40 -5.73
N GLU A 47 -7.92 -3.50 -5.08
CA GLU A 47 -8.80 -4.51 -5.67
C GLU A 47 -10.23 -4.03 -5.83
N SER A 48 -10.76 -3.22 -4.90
CA SER A 48 -12.10 -2.65 -5.00
C SER A 48 -12.30 -1.82 -6.28
N ILE A 49 -11.23 -1.25 -6.82
CA ILE A 49 -11.24 -0.55 -8.12
C ILE A 49 -10.92 -1.54 -9.24
N ARG A 50 -9.76 -2.21 -9.20
CA ARG A 50 -9.23 -2.97 -10.35
C ARG A 50 -9.98 -4.26 -10.66
N SER A 51 -10.81 -4.78 -9.75
CA SER A 51 -11.69 -5.91 -10.02
C SER A 51 -12.95 -5.51 -10.81
N ARG A 52 -13.29 -4.22 -10.87
CA ARG A 52 -14.51 -3.75 -11.53
C ARG A 52 -14.39 -3.80 -13.06
N PRO A 53 -15.50 -4.08 -13.78
CA PRO A 53 -15.52 -4.06 -15.24
C PRO A 53 -15.01 -2.73 -15.80
N GLY A 54 -13.98 -2.79 -16.66
CA GLY A 54 -13.36 -1.61 -17.27
C GLY A 54 -12.21 -0.96 -16.49
N TYR A 55 -12.02 -1.29 -15.22
CA TYR A 55 -11.00 -0.64 -14.35
C TYR A 55 -9.70 -1.45 -14.17
N LYS A 56 -9.64 -2.68 -14.72
CA LYS A 56 -8.52 -3.63 -14.54
C LYS A 56 -7.14 -3.04 -14.82
N ASP A 57 -7.06 -2.16 -15.81
CA ASP A 57 -5.82 -1.58 -16.32
C ASP A 57 -5.53 -0.18 -15.75
N ILE A 58 -6.33 0.31 -14.80
CA ILE A 58 -6.01 1.55 -14.07
C ILE A 58 -4.72 1.30 -13.25
N PRO A 59 -3.68 2.13 -13.42
CA PRO A 59 -2.35 1.88 -12.85
C PRO A 59 -2.31 2.25 -11.36
N LEU A 60 -2.93 1.42 -10.53
CA LEU A 60 -2.85 1.48 -9.07
C LEU A 60 -1.99 0.34 -8.54
N ASN A 61 -1.05 0.72 -7.68
CA ASN A 61 0.01 -0.15 -7.18
C ASN A 61 0.24 0.06 -5.68
N ILE A 62 0.85 -0.94 -5.05
CA ILE A 62 1.19 -0.94 -3.63
C ILE A 62 2.68 -0.69 -3.48
N LYS A 63 3.03 0.37 -2.76
CA LYS A 63 4.39 0.57 -2.27
C LYS A 63 4.42 0.13 -0.80
N TRP A 64 5.26 -0.85 -0.53
CA TRP A 64 5.42 -1.39 0.81
C TRP A 64 5.87 -0.29 1.80
N PRO A 65 5.35 -0.29 3.03
CA PRO A 65 4.39 -1.27 3.56
C PRO A 65 2.92 -0.86 3.42
N ASN A 66 2.62 0.38 3.03
CA ASN A 66 1.32 0.98 3.34
C ASN A 66 0.89 2.14 2.43
N ASP A 67 1.54 2.33 1.28
CA ASP A 67 1.22 3.45 0.39
C ASP A 67 0.62 2.99 -0.93
N LEU A 68 -0.33 3.77 -1.45
CA LEU A 68 -0.87 3.61 -2.80
C LEU A 68 -0.13 4.55 -3.76
N TYR A 69 0.32 3.98 -4.86
CA TYR A 69 1.06 4.67 -5.90
C TYR A 69 0.48 4.39 -7.27
N THR A 70 0.80 5.28 -8.20
CA THR A 70 0.67 5.03 -9.63
C THR A 70 2.04 5.12 -10.29
N VAL A 71 2.20 4.39 -11.39
CA VAL A 71 3.42 4.37 -12.19
C VAL A 71 3.05 4.76 -13.62
N SER A 72 3.67 5.83 -14.12
CA SER A 72 3.58 6.25 -15.52
C SER A 72 4.95 6.12 -16.20
N PRO A 73 4.99 5.99 -17.54
CA PRO A 73 6.24 6.09 -18.28
C PRO A 73 6.97 7.40 -17.99
N GLY A 74 8.30 7.39 -18.09
CA GLY A 74 9.12 8.61 -18.04
C GLY A 74 8.92 9.50 -19.26
N GLU A 75 9.24 10.77 -19.13
CA GLU A 75 9.22 11.71 -20.26
C GLU A 75 10.46 11.48 -21.14
N GLY A 76 10.27 10.88 -22.32
CA GLY A 76 11.33 10.62 -23.29
C GLY A 76 11.80 9.16 -23.34
N VAL A 77 12.52 8.82 -24.43
CA VAL A 77 13.05 7.48 -24.65
C VAL A 77 14.18 7.21 -23.65
N GLY A 78 14.05 6.14 -22.87
CA GLY A 78 15.05 5.75 -21.85
C GLY A 78 14.86 6.41 -20.48
N SER A 79 13.88 7.30 -20.32
CA SER A 79 13.58 7.91 -19.02
C SER A 79 12.98 6.90 -18.04
N PRO A 80 13.38 6.93 -16.75
CA PRO A 80 12.82 6.03 -15.76
C PRO A 80 11.32 6.31 -15.55
N PRO A 81 10.54 5.30 -15.13
CA PRO A 81 9.13 5.49 -14.83
C PRO A 81 8.94 6.52 -13.70
N VAL A 82 7.91 7.36 -13.85
CA VAL A 82 7.53 8.34 -12.83
C VAL A 82 6.52 7.70 -11.89
N MET A 83 6.80 7.77 -10.59
CA MET A 83 5.91 7.24 -9.56
C MET A 83 5.31 8.36 -8.75
N LYS A 84 3.97 8.38 -8.63
CA LYS A 84 3.26 9.40 -7.87
C LYS A 84 2.42 8.75 -6.77
N LYS A 85 2.50 9.31 -5.57
CA LYS A 85 1.69 8.86 -4.43
C LYS A 85 0.23 9.28 -4.64
N ILE A 86 -0.67 8.32 -4.52
CA ILE A 86 -2.12 8.49 -4.55
C ILE A 86 -2.66 8.59 -3.12
N GLY A 87 -2.08 7.83 -2.21
CA GLY A 87 -2.60 7.75 -0.85
C GLY A 87 -1.69 6.98 0.08
N GLY A 88 -2.07 6.97 1.35
CA GLY A 88 -1.42 6.17 2.36
C GLY A 88 -2.40 5.77 3.45
N LEU A 89 -2.10 4.68 4.13
CA LEU A 89 -2.88 4.19 5.26
C LEU A 89 -2.09 4.26 6.56
N LEU A 90 -2.83 4.26 7.65
CA LEU A 90 -2.33 4.18 9.01
C LEU A 90 -3.24 3.22 9.77
N VAL A 91 -2.69 2.08 10.19
CA VAL A 91 -3.35 1.21 11.16
C VAL A 91 -2.70 1.47 12.51
N THR A 92 -3.49 1.91 13.49
CA THR A 92 -3.06 1.93 14.89
C THR A 92 -3.72 0.81 15.63
N SER A 93 -3.01 0.24 16.59
CA SER A 93 -3.51 -0.83 17.45
C SER A 93 -3.39 -0.43 18.91
N SER A 94 -4.39 -0.84 19.70
CA SER A 94 -4.27 -1.01 21.13
C SER A 94 -4.72 -2.42 21.48
N THR A 95 -4.31 -2.90 22.65
CA THR A 95 -4.70 -4.24 23.11
C THR A 95 -5.66 -4.09 24.28
N ASP A 96 -6.78 -4.80 24.22
CA ASP A 96 -7.74 -4.90 25.31
C ASP A 96 -8.13 -6.37 25.53
N ARG A 97 -7.75 -6.91 26.69
CA ARG A 97 -7.97 -8.31 27.09
C ARG A 97 -7.50 -9.29 26.01
N ASN A 98 -8.44 -9.81 25.22
CA ASN A 98 -8.24 -10.86 24.22
C ASN A 98 -8.31 -10.31 22.78
N TYR A 99 -8.31 -8.99 22.60
CA TYR A 99 -8.46 -8.35 21.29
C TYR A 99 -7.38 -7.30 21.03
N PHE A 100 -6.93 -7.26 19.78
CA PHE A 100 -6.38 -6.05 19.18
C PHE A 100 -7.54 -5.16 18.73
N ASN A 101 -7.60 -3.95 19.27
CA ASN A 101 -8.50 -2.89 18.83
C ASN A 101 -7.75 -2.04 17.80
N LEU A 102 -8.20 -2.09 16.56
CA LEU A 102 -7.54 -1.48 15.42
C LEU A 102 -8.35 -0.28 14.93
N VAL A 103 -7.67 0.83 14.66
CA VAL A 103 -8.21 1.94 13.87
C VAL A 103 -7.51 1.92 12.52
N MET A 104 -8.24 1.53 11.48
CA MET A 104 -7.76 1.47 10.11
C MET A 104 -8.11 2.77 9.41
N GLY A 105 -7.15 3.69 9.38
CA GLY A 105 -7.26 4.97 8.70
C GLY A 105 -6.62 4.94 7.31
N PHE A 106 -7.20 5.64 6.35
CA PHE A 106 -6.54 5.96 5.10
C PHE A 106 -6.89 7.36 4.61
N GLY A 107 -5.97 7.93 3.84
CA GLY A 107 -6.19 9.12 3.02
C GLY A 107 -5.78 8.80 1.59
N ILE A 108 -6.72 8.94 0.65
CA ILE A 108 -6.46 8.71 -0.78
C ILE A 108 -6.99 9.87 -1.61
N ASN A 109 -6.28 10.16 -2.70
CA ASN A 109 -6.68 11.15 -3.67
C ASN A 109 -7.65 10.55 -4.67
N VAL A 110 -8.94 10.89 -4.58
CA VAL A 110 -9.98 10.34 -5.48
C VAL A 110 -10.22 11.30 -6.63
N ASP A 111 -10.47 12.57 -6.33
CA ASP A 111 -10.88 13.58 -7.31
C ASP A 111 -10.07 14.89 -7.22
N ASN A 112 -9.07 14.97 -6.35
CA ASN A 112 -8.22 16.17 -6.24
C ASN A 112 -7.10 16.19 -7.31
N PRO A 113 -6.99 17.24 -8.14
CA PRO A 113 -5.94 17.31 -9.16
C PRO A 113 -4.55 17.72 -8.62
N MET A 114 -4.49 18.18 -7.37
CA MET A 114 -3.29 18.72 -6.71
C MET A 114 -3.23 18.28 -5.23
N PRO A 115 -2.06 18.28 -4.55
CA PRO A 115 -0.73 18.58 -5.09
C PRO A 115 -0.11 17.44 -5.91
N THR A 116 -0.69 16.24 -5.85
CA THR A 116 -0.34 15.10 -6.69
C THR A 116 -1.55 14.65 -7.52
N THR A 117 -1.46 13.50 -8.17
CA THR A 117 -2.56 12.95 -8.99
C THR A 117 -3.61 12.22 -8.15
N SER A 118 -4.74 11.87 -8.77
CA SER A 118 -5.90 11.20 -8.16
C SER A 118 -6.42 10.02 -8.99
N ILE A 119 -7.24 9.17 -8.40
CA ILE A 119 -7.87 8.02 -9.08
C ILE A 119 -8.65 8.47 -10.32
N ASN A 120 -9.48 9.52 -10.22
CA ASN A 120 -10.23 10.03 -11.38
C ASN A 120 -9.33 10.64 -12.43
N SER A 121 -8.19 11.25 -12.05
CA SER A 121 -7.18 11.70 -13.02
C SER A 121 -6.60 10.52 -13.81
N LEU A 122 -6.32 9.40 -13.14
CA LEU A 122 -5.84 8.17 -13.80
C LEU A 122 -6.90 7.55 -14.71
N ILE A 123 -8.17 7.53 -14.29
CA ILE A 123 -9.29 7.06 -15.11
C ILE A 123 -9.42 7.91 -16.38
N ASN A 124 -9.36 9.23 -16.25
CA ASN A 124 -9.44 10.16 -17.37
C ASN A 124 -8.26 9.97 -18.34
N GLU A 125 -7.03 9.82 -17.83
CA GLU A 125 -5.85 9.54 -18.65
C GLU A 125 -5.96 8.19 -19.37
N TYR A 126 -6.38 7.14 -18.67
CA TYR A 126 -6.63 5.81 -19.24
C TYR A 126 -7.68 5.88 -20.36
N ASN A 127 -8.80 6.57 -20.13
CA ASN A 127 -9.86 6.77 -21.10
C ASN A 127 -9.35 7.47 -22.37
N LYS A 128 -8.57 8.54 -22.19
CA LYS A 128 -7.97 9.28 -23.31
C LYS A 128 -7.00 8.42 -24.11
N LYS A 129 -6.09 7.71 -23.43
CA LYS A 129 -5.04 6.89 -24.08
C LYS A 129 -5.59 5.67 -24.81
N ASN A 130 -6.65 5.06 -24.29
CA ASN A 130 -7.18 3.79 -24.80
C ASN A 130 -8.52 3.91 -25.52
N ASN A 131 -8.99 5.14 -25.77
CA ASN A 131 -10.32 5.43 -26.31
C ASN A 131 -11.45 4.68 -25.57
N LYS A 132 -11.42 4.73 -24.22
CA LYS A 132 -12.40 4.12 -23.31
C LYS A 132 -13.31 5.19 -22.68
N ARG A 133 -14.35 4.73 -21.98
CA ARG A 133 -15.33 5.55 -21.26
C ARG A 133 -15.68 4.94 -19.90
N VAL A 134 -14.64 4.60 -19.14
CA VAL A 134 -14.77 4.13 -17.75
C VAL A 134 -15.25 5.32 -16.90
N PRO A 135 -16.33 5.19 -16.11
CA PRO A 135 -16.82 6.27 -15.27
C PRO A 135 -15.84 6.69 -14.17
N ASN A 136 -15.87 7.96 -13.79
CA ASN A 136 -15.22 8.43 -12.57
C ASN A 136 -15.95 7.90 -11.34
N ILE A 137 -15.24 7.81 -10.23
CA ILE A 137 -15.72 7.27 -8.96
C ILE A 137 -15.94 8.45 -8.00
N SER A 138 -17.10 8.49 -7.34
CA SER A 138 -17.36 9.49 -6.28
C SER A 138 -16.66 9.12 -4.97
N LEU A 139 -16.61 10.04 -4.00
CA LEU A 139 -16.02 9.74 -2.68
C LEU A 139 -16.82 8.67 -1.94
N GLU A 140 -18.15 8.75 -2.02
CA GLU A 140 -19.09 7.82 -1.39
C GLU A 140 -18.99 6.44 -2.03
N GLU A 141 -18.96 6.40 -3.37
CA GLU A 141 -18.80 5.15 -4.11
C GLU A 141 -17.46 4.49 -3.77
N MET A 142 -16.36 5.26 -3.73
CA MET A 142 -15.05 4.76 -3.35
C MET A 142 -15.04 4.18 -1.94
N LEU A 143 -15.68 4.85 -0.96
CA LEU A 143 -15.79 4.33 0.40
C LEU A 143 -16.63 3.03 0.44
N ALA A 144 -17.75 2.98 -0.29
CA ALA A 144 -18.63 1.82 -0.32
C ALA A 144 -17.93 0.57 -0.89
N ILE A 145 -17.32 0.69 -2.07
CA ILE A 145 -16.62 -0.45 -2.71
C ILE A 145 -15.41 -0.91 -1.91
N TYR A 146 -14.73 0.01 -1.21
CA TYR A 146 -13.64 -0.34 -0.29
C TYR A 146 -14.17 -1.15 0.90
N LEU A 147 -15.23 -0.70 1.57
CA LEU A 147 -15.78 -1.37 2.75
C LEU A 147 -16.27 -2.78 2.41
N GLU A 148 -16.97 -2.93 1.29
CA GLU A 148 -17.40 -4.23 0.76
C GLU A 148 -16.20 -5.17 0.55
N LYS A 149 -15.17 -4.71 -0.18
CA LYS A 149 -13.98 -5.52 -0.47
C LYS A 149 -13.18 -5.85 0.80
N MET A 150 -13.08 -4.91 1.73
CA MET A 150 -12.39 -5.11 3.00
C MET A 150 -13.11 -6.15 3.87
N GLU A 151 -14.44 -6.16 3.89
CA GLU A 151 -15.22 -7.16 4.62
C GLU A 151 -15.03 -8.57 4.01
N GLU A 152 -15.11 -8.67 2.67
CA GLU A 152 -14.85 -9.92 1.93
C GLU A 152 -13.45 -10.48 2.27
N PHE A 153 -12.44 -9.63 2.18
CA PHE A 153 -11.06 -10.00 2.47
C PHE A 153 -10.85 -10.36 3.94
N TYR A 154 -11.44 -9.61 4.86
CA TYR A 154 -11.29 -9.91 6.28
C TYR A 154 -11.90 -11.26 6.66
N LYS A 155 -13.04 -11.63 6.07
CA LYS A 155 -13.65 -12.96 6.27
C LYS A 155 -12.73 -14.08 5.83
N MET A 156 -12.16 -13.98 4.62
CA MET A 156 -11.20 -14.98 4.12
C MET A 156 -9.91 -15.00 4.96
N PHE A 157 -9.44 -13.83 5.40
CA PHE A 157 -8.26 -13.71 6.24
C PHE A 157 -8.42 -14.42 7.58
N LEU A 158 -9.56 -14.27 8.26
CA LEU A 158 -9.83 -14.97 9.51
C LEU A 158 -9.76 -16.50 9.39
N MET A 159 -10.06 -17.04 8.20
CA MET A 159 -10.07 -18.48 7.96
C MET A 159 -8.71 -19.05 7.57
N SER A 160 -7.92 -18.30 6.79
CA SER A 160 -6.75 -18.84 6.08
C SER A 160 -5.46 -18.03 6.27
N GLY A 161 -5.50 -16.97 7.08
CA GLY A 161 -4.38 -16.02 7.17
C GLY A 161 -4.12 -15.32 5.85
N PHE A 162 -2.87 -14.88 5.63
CA PHE A 162 -2.52 -14.06 4.47
C PHE A 162 -2.21 -14.86 3.19
N ALA A 163 -1.96 -16.17 3.29
CA ALA A 163 -1.51 -16.99 2.16
C ALA A 163 -2.39 -16.86 0.89
N PRO A 164 -3.74 -16.84 0.96
CA PRO A 164 -4.58 -16.67 -0.24
C PRO A 164 -4.42 -15.31 -0.94
N PHE A 165 -3.92 -14.30 -0.23
CA PHE A 165 -3.76 -12.94 -0.73
C PHE A 165 -2.38 -12.69 -1.34
N GLU A 166 -1.40 -13.54 -1.10
CA GLU A 166 0.00 -13.29 -1.46
C GLU A 166 0.17 -13.02 -2.96
N SER A 167 -0.37 -13.90 -3.80
CA SER A 167 -0.30 -13.75 -5.25
C SER A 167 -0.97 -12.46 -5.74
N LEU A 168 -2.10 -12.10 -5.14
CA LEU A 168 -2.83 -10.87 -5.47
C LEU A 168 -2.09 -9.62 -4.99
N TYR A 169 -1.46 -9.69 -3.82
CA TYR A 169 -0.63 -8.61 -3.28
C TYR A 169 0.58 -8.34 -4.19
N TYR A 170 1.30 -9.39 -4.60
CA TYR A 170 2.43 -9.26 -5.51
C TYR A 170 2.06 -8.90 -6.95
N LYS A 171 0.82 -9.13 -7.38
CA LYS A 171 0.31 -8.58 -8.65
C LYS A 171 0.32 -7.04 -8.66
N TYR A 172 0.16 -6.40 -7.50
CA TYR A 172 0.03 -4.94 -7.40
C TYR A 172 1.22 -4.23 -6.77
N TRP A 173 2.08 -4.94 -6.03
CA TRP A 173 3.23 -4.30 -5.38
C TRP A 173 4.31 -3.82 -6.38
N LEU A 174 5.20 -2.94 -5.93
CA LEU A 174 6.21 -2.30 -6.79
C LEU A 174 7.65 -2.84 -6.65
N HIS A 175 7.86 -3.88 -5.84
CA HIS A 175 9.20 -4.17 -5.29
C HIS A 175 9.86 -5.46 -5.80
N THR A 176 9.23 -6.17 -6.75
CA THR A 176 9.78 -7.43 -7.28
C THR A 176 11.21 -7.25 -7.78
N GLY A 177 12.17 -7.95 -7.16
CA GLY A 177 13.56 -8.02 -7.61
C GLY A 177 14.34 -6.70 -7.50
N GLN A 178 13.77 -5.68 -6.85
CA GLN A 178 14.42 -4.37 -6.72
C GLN A 178 15.68 -4.49 -5.87
N VAL A 179 16.78 -3.89 -6.34
CA VAL A 179 18.02 -3.75 -5.59
C VAL A 179 18.00 -2.41 -4.87
N VAL A 180 18.24 -2.44 -3.56
CA VAL A 180 18.19 -1.28 -2.66
C VAL A 180 19.38 -1.28 -1.71
N ASN A 181 19.66 -0.13 -1.12
CA ASN A 181 20.67 0.00 -0.07
C ASN A 181 19.98 0.09 1.30
N LEU A 182 20.53 -0.62 2.30
CA LEU A 182 20.03 -0.58 3.67
C LEU A 182 20.84 0.42 4.51
N LYS A 183 20.29 1.62 4.73
CA LYS A 183 20.98 2.74 5.42
C LYS A 183 21.54 2.33 6.79
N ASN A 184 20.81 1.50 7.53
CA ASN A 184 21.15 1.09 8.89
C ASN A 184 22.06 -0.14 8.95
N TYR A 185 22.52 -0.64 7.81
CA TYR A 185 23.39 -1.82 7.69
C TYR A 185 24.59 -1.48 6.81
N ASP A 186 25.27 -0.37 7.11
CA ASP A 186 26.42 0.14 6.35
C ASP A 186 26.16 0.24 4.84
N TYR A 187 24.95 0.71 4.48
CA TYR A 187 24.47 0.79 3.10
C TYR A 187 24.57 -0.53 2.32
N ALA A 188 24.45 -1.68 2.99
CA ALA A 188 24.45 -2.98 2.35
C ALA A 188 23.48 -3.03 1.17
N GLN A 189 23.99 -3.45 0.02
CA GLN A 189 23.20 -3.61 -1.19
C GLN A 189 22.48 -4.96 -1.16
N VAL A 190 21.15 -4.91 -1.21
CA VAL A 190 20.28 -6.08 -1.07
C VAL A 190 19.24 -6.13 -2.18
N ARG A 191 18.80 -7.33 -2.53
CA ARG A 191 17.67 -7.58 -3.42
C ARG A 191 16.44 -7.95 -2.62
N ILE A 192 15.34 -7.24 -2.85
CA ILE A 192 14.04 -7.55 -2.25
C ILE A 192 13.53 -8.88 -2.78
N LYS A 193 13.11 -9.75 -1.85
CA LYS A 193 12.59 -11.10 -2.16
C LYS A 193 11.08 -11.21 -2.01
N GLY A 194 10.48 -10.46 -1.09
CA GLY A 194 9.10 -10.70 -0.69
C GLY A 194 8.79 -10.12 0.67
N ILE A 195 7.62 -10.47 1.17
CA ILE A 195 7.27 -10.42 2.57
C ILE A 195 7.24 -11.84 3.15
N SER A 196 7.62 -11.99 4.42
CA SER A 196 7.44 -13.25 5.13
C SER A 196 5.97 -13.46 5.46
N LEU A 197 5.40 -14.62 5.11
CA LEU A 197 4.03 -14.98 5.51
C LEU A 197 3.91 -15.28 7.02
N GLU A 198 5.03 -15.53 7.69
CA GLU A 198 5.08 -15.77 9.13
C GLU A 198 5.09 -14.45 9.92
N THR A 199 5.96 -13.52 9.54
CA THR A 199 6.20 -12.28 10.32
C THR A 199 5.58 -11.03 9.70
N GLY A 200 5.21 -11.06 8.42
CA GLY A 200 4.74 -9.88 7.68
C GLY A 200 5.84 -8.84 7.47
N HIS A 201 7.12 -9.20 7.62
CA HIS A 201 8.25 -8.32 7.37
C HIS A 201 8.74 -8.39 5.92
N LEU A 202 9.43 -7.36 5.46
CA LEU A 202 10.09 -7.37 4.15
C LEU A 202 11.39 -8.17 4.24
N ILE A 203 11.54 -9.15 3.35
CA ILE A 203 12.72 -10.00 3.24
C ILE A 203 13.60 -9.50 2.10
N ALA A 204 14.88 -9.30 2.39
CA ALA A 204 15.89 -8.94 1.40
C ALA A 204 17.16 -9.80 1.57
N GLU A 205 17.89 -10.04 0.48
CA GLU A 205 19.11 -10.85 0.47
C GLU A 205 20.28 -10.03 -0.09
N SER A 206 21.48 -10.16 0.47
CA SER A 206 22.68 -9.49 -0.06
C SER A 206 22.88 -9.80 -1.56
N VAL A 207 23.29 -8.77 -2.32
CA VAL A 207 23.60 -8.92 -3.76
C VAL A 207 25.03 -9.43 -3.98
N SER A 208 25.94 -9.11 -3.07
CA SER A 208 27.35 -9.49 -3.13
C SER A 208 27.84 -10.03 -1.78
N GLY A 209 28.90 -10.84 -1.83
CA GLY A 209 29.50 -11.45 -0.64
C GLY A 209 28.69 -12.64 -0.08
N PRO A 210 28.87 -12.95 1.23
CA PRO A 210 28.12 -14.02 1.88
C PRO A 210 26.61 -13.78 1.78
N LYS A 211 25.86 -14.87 1.62
CA LYS A 211 24.39 -14.83 1.58
C LYS A 211 23.85 -14.45 2.97
N VAL A 212 23.51 -13.18 3.12
CA VAL A 212 22.90 -12.61 4.34
C VAL A 212 21.45 -12.27 4.03
N VAL A 213 20.53 -12.75 4.87
CA VAL A 213 19.10 -12.44 4.78
C VAL A 213 18.77 -11.38 5.82
N TYR A 214 18.09 -10.33 5.39
CA TYR A 214 17.63 -9.22 6.20
C TYR A 214 16.13 -9.31 6.38
N ASP A 215 15.69 -9.15 7.62
CA ASP A 215 14.29 -9.19 8.02
C ASP A 215 13.84 -7.81 8.54
N LEU A 216 13.01 -7.10 7.77
CA LEU A 216 12.77 -5.66 7.95
C LEU A 216 11.31 -5.38 8.36
N HIS A 217 11.14 -4.93 9.60
CA HIS A 217 9.82 -4.62 10.19
C HIS A 217 9.09 -3.48 9.44
N PRO A 218 7.78 -3.61 9.13
CA PRO A 218 7.02 -2.62 8.38
C PRO A 218 6.84 -1.29 9.10
N ASP A 219 6.69 -1.27 10.42
CA ASP A 219 6.60 -0.03 11.21
C ASP A 219 7.93 0.64 11.49
N GLY A 220 9.02 -0.13 11.52
CA GLY A 220 10.33 0.38 11.85
C GLY A 220 11.05 1.05 10.69
N ASN A 221 10.67 0.74 9.45
CA ASN A 221 11.41 1.17 8.26
C ASN A 221 10.59 2.08 7.34
N SER A 222 11.28 2.99 6.66
CA SER A 222 10.78 3.74 5.50
C SER A 222 11.55 3.32 4.26
N PHE A 223 10.86 3.34 3.12
CA PHE A 223 11.45 3.11 1.82
C PHE A 223 11.43 4.44 1.05
N ASP A 224 12.60 5.03 0.85
CA ASP A 224 12.79 6.07 -0.15
C ASP A 224 13.03 5.41 -1.51
N PHE A 225 11.99 5.45 -2.33
CA PHE A 225 12.01 4.81 -3.63
C PHE A 225 12.94 5.52 -4.62
N ILE A 226 13.05 6.85 -4.52
CA ILE A 226 13.82 7.67 -5.47
C ILE A 226 15.32 7.39 -5.31
N SER A 227 15.78 7.29 -4.07
CA SER A 227 17.18 6.97 -3.77
C SER A 227 17.46 5.46 -3.67
N GLY A 228 16.44 4.61 -3.80
CA GLY A 228 16.58 3.15 -3.63
C GLY A 228 17.07 2.77 -2.23
N LEU A 229 16.60 3.47 -1.20
CA LEU A 229 17.10 3.36 0.16
C LEU A 229 16.01 2.88 1.12
N ILE A 230 16.35 1.91 1.97
CA ILE A 230 15.53 1.53 3.11
C ILE A 230 16.29 1.90 4.39
N GLY A 231 15.61 2.57 5.32
CA GLY A 231 16.18 2.94 6.61
C GLY A 231 15.14 2.98 7.71
N LYS A 232 15.60 2.92 8.96
CA LYS A 232 14.75 3.05 10.13
C LYS A 232 14.15 4.46 10.18
N LYS A 233 12.88 4.55 10.57
CA LYS A 233 12.24 5.84 10.84
C LYS A 233 12.88 6.47 12.07
N GLN A 234 13.21 7.76 11.98
CA GLN A 234 13.54 8.55 13.16
C GLN A 234 12.23 8.79 13.93
N THR A 235 12.23 8.41 15.22
CA THR A 235 11.14 8.67 16.16
C THR A 235 11.15 10.12 16.63
#